data_AF-A0A7Z9QLG5-F1
#
_entry.id   AF-A0A7Z9QLG5-F1
#
_cell.length_a   1.000
_cell.length_b   1.000
_cell.length_c   1.000
_cell.angle_alpha   90.00
_cell.angle_beta   90.00
_cell.angle_gamma   90.00
#
_symmetry.space_group_name_H-M   'P 1'
#
loop_
_entity.id
_entity.type
_entity.pdbx_description
1 polymer ?
#
loop_
_entity_poly.entity_id
_entity_poly.type
_entity_poly.pdbx_seq_one_letter_code
_entity_poly.pdbx_strand_id
1 'polypeptide(L)'
;MSEVSREINQAVTVVYLGAAREEKGFLLLPELIGSLYEVLGKSEQLRFVIQCSPQIVGYLPSIKVAIEKLRQFPSDYVELRDKPQSTKDYYEMLSGSDVVMLCYDHDRYRVRGSGIAVEAVALGKILLSTKGTFPEFLSGSGAASGSTVTEVSAALEDVVARFEHYRAEAAQVGKSYRESYTPKAYIESMLKNIRCSEAPDSDRSVSAVDAMSVTRGDSGEDYRACLKRLRYRDEAMAGVLLVRGGDAGGALNSDVPRYGVGLDYWIRRENSSDS
;
A
#
# COMPACT_ATOMS: atom_id res chain seq x y z
N MET A 1 -24.95 10.27 2.26
CA MET A 1 -23.72 10.78 1.62
C MET A 1 -24.13 11.24 0.25
N SER A 2 -24.10 12.55 -0.01
CA SER A 2 -24.50 13.12 -1.30
C SER A 2 -23.54 12.64 -2.39
N GLU A 3 -24.06 11.97 -3.41
CA GLU A 3 -23.31 11.71 -4.64
C GLU A 3 -22.93 13.06 -5.26
N VAL A 4 -21.64 13.38 -5.19
CA VAL A 4 -21.07 14.50 -5.93
C VAL A 4 -20.95 14.01 -7.38
N SER A 5 -21.97 14.28 -8.18
CA SER A 5 -21.93 14.15 -9.63
C SER A 5 -20.84 15.08 -10.16
N ARG A 6 -19.79 14.49 -10.74
CA ARG A 6 -18.68 15.20 -11.38
C ARG A 6 -19.25 16.03 -12.53
N GLU A 7 -18.82 17.28 -12.67
CA GLU A 7 -19.06 18.00 -13.92
C GLU A 7 -18.35 17.23 -15.04
N ILE A 8 -19.03 17.06 -16.17
CA ILE A 8 -18.61 16.25 -17.33
C ILE A 8 -17.23 16.68 -17.91
N ASN A 9 -16.65 17.78 -17.41
CA ASN A 9 -15.41 18.40 -17.89
C ASN A 9 -14.21 18.34 -16.91
N GLN A 10 -14.30 17.66 -15.76
CA GLN A 10 -13.14 17.62 -14.85
C GLN A 10 -12.12 16.55 -15.25
N ALA A 11 -10.87 16.96 -15.54
CA ALA A 11 -9.74 16.08 -15.87
C ALA A 11 -9.55 14.92 -14.88
N VAL A 12 -9.35 13.69 -15.38
CA VAL A 12 -9.02 12.51 -14.56
C VAL A 12 -7.69 12.76 -13.86
N THR A 13 -7.68 12.66 -12.53
CA THR A 13 -6.49 12.89 -11.71
C THR A 13 -5.81 11.57 -11.38
N VAL A 14 -4.63 11.35 -11.96
CA VAL A 14 -3.77 10.20 -11.68
C VAL A 14 -2.73 10.58 -10.64
N VAL A 15 -2.57 9.76 -9.61
CA VAL A 15 -1.54 9.98 -8.58
C VAL A 15 -0.50 8.87 -8.59
N TYR A 16 0.75 9.27 -8.38
CA TYR A 16 1.84 8.36 -8.04
C TYR A 16 2.29 8.66 -6.61
N LEU A 17 2.26 7.64 -5.74
CA LEU A 17 2.47 7.80 -4.31
C LEU A 17 3.74 7.07 -3.79
N GLY A 18 4.41 7.74 -2.85
CA GLY A 18 5.61 7.32 -2.15
C GLY A 18 6.92 7.75 -2.82
N ALA A 19 8.05 7.41 -2.19
CA ALA A 19 9.38 7.84 -2.64
C ALA A 19 9.69 7.40 -4.08
N ALA A 20 10.40 8.26 -4.82
CA ALA A 20 10.86 8.01 -6.17
C ALA A 20 11.90 6.87 -6.18
N ARG A 21 11.50 5.70 -6.68
CA ARG A 21 12.28 4.47 -6.65
C ARG A 21 12.14 3.71 -7.96
N GLU A 22 13.23 3.08 -8.39
CA GLU A 22 13.26 2.34 -9.65
C GLU A 22 12.31 1.15 -9.63
N GLU A 23 12.29 0.38 -8.53
CA GLU A 23 11.39 -0.78 -8.42
C GLU A 23 9.90 -0.43 -8.32
N LYS A 24 9.59 0.83 -8.05
CA LYS A 24 8.21 1.32 -8.09
C LYS A 24 7.80 1.82 -9.49
N GLY A 25 8.69 1.69 -10.47
CA GLY A 25 8.45 2.12 -11.84
C GLY A 25 8.63 3.62 -12.08
N PHE A 26 9.28 4.35 -11.16
CA PHE A 26 9.41 5.81 -11.30
C PHE A 26 10.11 6.22 -12.61
N LEU A 27 11.04 5.41 -13.10
CA LEU A 27 11.76 5.67 -14.35
C LEU A 27 10.89 5.53 -15.61
N LEU A 28 9.73 4.87 -15.51
CA LEU A 28 8.78 4.71 -16.62
C LEU A 28 7.92 5.97 -16.82
N LEU A 29 7.76 6.77 -15.75
CA LEU A 29 6.82 7.90 -15.74
C LEU A 29 7.07 8.92 -16.86
N PRO A 30 8.31 9.36 -17.16
CA PRO A 30 8.52 10.36 -18.21
C PRO A 30 8.05 9.91 -19.60
N GLU A 31 8.32 8.65 -19.95
CA GLU A 31 7.93 8.09 -21.25
C GLU A 31 6.42 7.88 -21.34
N LEU A 32 5.83 7.28 -20.30
CA LEU A 32 4.40 7.04 -20.19
C LEU A 32 3.62 8.36 -20.28
N ILE A 33 3.97 9.35 -19.46
CA ILE A 33 3.28 10.65 -19.41
C ILE A 33 3.46 11.42 -20.71
N GLY A 34 4.65 11.33 -21.33
CA GLY A 34 4.91 11.91 -22.63
C GLY A 34 4.01 11.35 -23.72
N SER A 35 3.83 10.03 -23.76
CA SER A 35 2.93 9.40 -24.74
C SER A 35 1.47 9.85 -24.59
N LEU A 36 1.01 10.06 -23.36
CA LEU A 36 -0.36 10.46 -23.05
C LEU A 36 -0.62 11.95 -23.21
N TYR A 37 0.43 12.79 -23.15
CA TYR A 37 0.28 14.24 -23.24
C TYR A 37 -0.31 14.67 -24.59
N GLU A 38 0.15 14.02 -25.66
CA GLU A 38 -0.29 14.32 -27.02
C GLU A 38 -1.76 13.97 -27.27
N VAL A 39 -2.28 12.97 -26.56
CA VAL A 39 -3.65 12.45 -26.76
C VAL A 39 -4.64 13.07 -25.76
N LEU A 40 -4.27 13.10 -24.48
CA LEU A 40 -5.18 13.43 -23.37
C LEU A 40 -4.77 14.67 -22.60
N GLY A 41 -3.48 14.98 -22.55
CA GLY A 41 -2.97 16.15 -21.82
C GLY A 41 -3.37 17.47 -22.46
N LYS A 42 -3.20 17.60 -23.79
CA LYS A 42 -3.56 18.81 -24.55
C LYS A 42 -5.06 19.11 -24.57
N SER A 43 -5.90 18.10 -24.33
CA SER A 43 -7.35 18.23 -24.25
C SER A 43 -7.85 18.36 -22.81
N GLU A 44 -6.94 18.51 -21.83
CA GLU A 44 -7.25 18.68 -20.40
C GLU A 44 -8.11 17.55 -19.82
N GLN A 45 -8.07 16.36 -20.42
CA GLN A 45 -8.84 15.20 -19.95
C GLN A 45 -8.11 14.42 -18.86
N LEU A 46 -6.81 14.66 -18.70
CA LEU A 46 -5.92 13.90 -17.82
C LEU A 46 -4.93 14.84 -17.15
N ARG A 47 -4.65 14.61 -15.87
CA ARG A 47 -3.55 15.27 -15.15
C ARG A 47 -2.89 14.32 -14.15
N PHE A 48 -1.66 14.63 -13.78
CA PHE A 48 -0.83 13.83 -12.89
C PHE A 48 -0.40 14.63 -11.66
N VAL A 49 -0.48 14.00 -10.49
CA VAL A 49 0.17 14.48 -9.26
C VAL A 49 1.14 13.41 -8.79
N ILE A 50 2.43 13.73 -8.80
CA ILE A 50 3.51 12.75 -8.59
C ILE A 50 4.25 13.12 -7.32
N GLN A 51 4.10 12.28 -6.29
CA GLN A 51 5.02 12.31 -5.16
C GLN A 51 6.38 11.81 -5.63
N CYS A 52 7.38 12.66 -5.51
CA CYS A 52 8.74 12.34 -5.92
C CYS A 52 9.77 12.61 -4.84
N SER A 53 9.37 12.77 -3.58
CA SER A 53 10.26 13.05 -2.44
C SER A 53 11.48 12.10 -2.37
N PRO A 54 12.65 12.59 -1.93
CA PRO A 54 13.86 11.80 -1.88
C PRO A 54 13.77 10.68 -0.85
N GLN A 55 14.57 9.62 -1.06
CA GLN A 55 14.82 8.64 -0.01
C GLN A 55 15.70 9.27 1.08
N ILE A 56 15.87 8.59 2.21
CA ILE A 56 16.78 9.03 3.29
C ILE A 56 18.19 9.31 2.73
N VAL A 57 18.63 8.53 1.74
CA VAL A 57 19.93 8.66 1.05
C VAL A 57 19.92 9.61 -0.15
N GLY A 58 18.84 10.35 -0.39
CA GLY A 58 18.68 11.24 -1.54
C GLY A 58 18.16 10.54 -2.81
N TYR A 59 18.45 11.13 -3.97
CA TYR A 59 18.08 10.59 -5.29
C TYR A 59 19.26 9.92 -5.98
N LEU A 60 19.01 8.77 -6.60
CA LEU A 60 19.89 8.20 -7.62
C LEU A 60 19.96 9.13 -8.84
N PRO A 61 21.08 9.13 -9.60
CA PRO A 61 21.21 9.94 -10.81
C PRO A 61 20.09 9.68 -11.85
N SER A 62 19.70 8.42 -12.04
CA SER A 62 18.59 8.00 -12.91
C SER A 62 17.27 8.68 -12.52
N ILE A 63 16.96 8.72 -11.22
CA ILE A 63 15.77 9.36 -10.67
C ILE A 63 15.81 10.88 -10.89
N LYS A 64 16.96 11.53 -10.71
CA LYS A 64 17.10 12.97 -10.98
C LYS A 64 16.80 13.28 -12.45
N VAL A 65 17.36 12.50 -13.39
CA VAL A 65 17.07 12.66 -14.81
C VAL A 65 15.58 12.47 -15.12
N ALA A 66 14.92 11.50 -14.48
CA ALA A 66 13.48 11.31 -14.64
C ALA A 66 12.67 12.50 -14.11
N ILE A 67 13.02 13.04 -12.93
CA ILE A 67 12.38 14.24 -12.37
C ILE A 67 12.55 15.43 -13.33
N GLU A 68 13.74 15.67 -13.87
CA GLU A 68 13.98 16.79 -14.80
C GLU A 68 13.17 16.65 -16.10
N LYS A 69 12.99 15.42 -16.62
CA LYS A 69 12.09 15.18 -17.75
C LYS A 69 10.64 15.48 -17.39
N LEU A 70 10.19 15.08 -16.20
CA LEU A 70 8.82 15.36 -15.75
C LEU A 70 8.55 16.86 -15.54
N ARG A 71 9.58 17.63 -15.12
CA ARG A 71 9.48 19.10 -14.97
C ARG A 71 9.28 19.84 -16.30
N GLN A 72 9.52 19.20 -17.44
CA GLN A 72 9.34 19.83 -18.76
C GLN A 72 7.87 19.92 -19.17
N PHE A 73 6.98 19.17 -18.52
CA PHE A 73 5.55 19.24 -18.79
C PHE A 73 4.90 20.46 -18.12
N PRO A 74 3.79 20.98 -18.68
CA PRO A 74 2.98 22.01 -18.03
C PRO A 74 2.54 21.59 -16.63
N SER A 75 2.50 22.53 -15.68
CA SER A 75 2.25 22.24 -14.25
C SER A 75 0.79 21.91 -13.92
N ASP A 76 -0.13 22.32 -14.78
CA ASP A 76 -1.53 21.90 -14.80
C ASP A 76 -1.70 20.45 -15.27
N TYR A 77 -0.78 19.94 -16.09
CA TYR A 77 -0.72 18.54 -16.53
C TYR A 77 0.09 17.64 -15.59
N VAL A 78 1.26 18.09 -15.12
CA VAL A 78 2.13 17.34 -14.20
C VAL A 78 2.52 18.19 -13.00
N GLU A 79 1.96 17.87 -11.85
CA GLU A 79 2.36 18.44 -10.57
C GLU A 79 3.36 17.52 -9.86
N LEU A 80 4.57 18.02 -9.58
CA LEU A 80 5.57 17.30 -8.79
C LEU A 80 5.56 17.74 -7.32
N ARG A 81 5.46 16.76 -6.41
CA ARG A 81 5.57 16.95 -4.96
C ARG A 81 6.89 16.36 -4.47
N ASP A 82 7.95 17.17 -4.50
CA ASP A 82 9.33 16.78 -4.17
C ASP A 82 9.72 17.00 -2.70
N LYS A 83 8.83 17.61 -1.91
CA LYS A 83 9.01 17.80 -0.46
C LYS A 83 8.48 16.60 0.33
N PRO A 84 9.04 16.32 1.52
CA PRO A 84 8.41 15.40 2.47
C PRO A 84 6.96 15.81 2.73
N GLN A 85 6.07 14.83 2.73
CA GLN A 85 4.63 15.06 2.89
C GLN A 85 4.19 14.67 4.29
N SER A 86 3.27 15.45 4.86
CA SER A 86 2.58 15.03 6.07
C SER A 86 1.60 13.89 5.75
N THR A 87 1.22 13.13 6.79
CA THR A 87 0.15 12.13 6.67
C THR A 87 -1.15 12.73 6.14
N LYS A 88 -1.47 13.97 6.53
CA LYS A 88 -2.65 14.68 6.06
C LYS A 88 -2.59 14.94 4.55
N ASP A 89 -1.48 15.50 4.07
CA ASP A 89 -1.31 15.81 2.63
C ASP A 89 -1.33 14.54 1.78
N TYR A 90 -0.77 13.44 2.31
CA TYR A 90 -0.81 12.13 1.67
C TYR A 90 -2.26 11.66 1.46
N TYR A 91 -3.09 11.69 2.51
CA TYR A 91 -4.48 11.27 2.41
C TYR A 91 -5.35 12.24 1.61
N GLU A 92 -5.06 13.54 1.63
CA GLU A 92 -5.74 14.50 0.75
C GLU A 92 -5.44 14.20 -0.73
N MET A 93 -4.18 13.91 -1.07
CA MET A 93 -3.82 13.50 -2.42
C MET A 93 -4.47 12.18 -2.84
N LEU A 94 -4.42 11.17 -1.97
CA LEU A 94 -5.03 9.86 -2.25
C LEU A 94 -6.56 9.94 -2.35
N SER A 95 -7.22 10.69 -1.48
CA SER A 95 -8.68 10.82 -1.51
C SER A 95 -9.17 11.69 -2.66
N GLY A 96 -8.39 12.70 -3.06
CA GLY A 96 -8.67 13.58 -4.19
C GLY A 96 -8.30 13.00 -5.56
N SER A 97 -7.70 11.81 -5.63
CA SER A 97 -7.36 11.15 -6.89
C SER A 97 -8.51 10.33 -7.47
N ASP A 98 -8.43 10.09 -8.76
CA ASP A 98 -9.31 9.16 -9.48
C ASP A 98 -8.62 7.80 -9.68
N VAL A 99 -7.35 7.85 -10.08
CA VAL A 99 -6.51 6.69 -10.40
C VAL A 99 -5.25 6.73 -9.55
N VAL A 100 -4.85 5.58 -9.01
CA VAL A 100 -3.58 5.40 -8.30
C VAL A 100 -2.67 4.51 -9.15
N MET A 101 -1.56 5.08 -9.60
CA MET A 101 -0.60 4.43 -10.49
C MET A 101 0.48 3.69 -9.69
N LEU A 102 0.55 2.38 -9.89
CA LEU A 102 1.40 1.43 -9.20
C LEU A 102 2.07 0.48 -10.20
N CYS A 103 2.71 1.07 -11.23
CA CYS A 103 3.43 0.35 -12.29
C CYS A 103 4.77 -0.19 -11.80
N TYR A 104 4.71 -1.04 -10.78
CA TYR A 104 5.88 -1.59 -10.13
C TYR A 104 6.66 -2.55 -11.03
N ASP A 105 7.93 -2.74 -10.69
CA ASP A 105 8.75 -3.80 -11.27
C ASP A 105 8.10 -5.16 -11.00
N HIS A 106 7.84 -5.92 -12.06
CA HIS A 106 7.12 -7.19 -12.00
C HIS A 106 7.81 -8.18 -11.07
N ASP A 107 9.11 -8.39 -11.24
CA ASP A 107 9.85 -9.44 -10.54
C ASP A 107 9.96 -9.14 -9.03
N ARG A 108 10.09 -7.86 -8.68
CA ARG A 108 10.14 -7.41 -7.28
C ARG A 108 8.78 -7.36 -6.59
N TYR A 109 7.69 -7.18 -7.33
CA TYR A 109 6.33 -7.06 -6.77
C TYR A 109 5.37 -8.20 -7.11
N ARG A 110 5.86 -9.29 -7.70
CA ARG A 110 5.09 -10.52 -7.90
C ARG A 110 4.51 -11.09 -6.60
N VAL A 111 5.28 -11.04 -5.52
CA VAL A 111 4.88 -11.60 -4.19
C VAL A 111 4.88 -10.56 -3.07
N ARG A 112 5.29 -9.32 -3.37
CA ARG A 112 5.43 -8.27 -2.36
C ARG A 112 4.14 -7.48 -2.25
N GLY A 113 3.64 -7.34 -1.02
CA GLY A 113 2.49 -6.49 -0.73
C GLY A 113 2.78 -5.00 -0.96
N SER A 114 1.71 -4.21 -1.07
CA SER A 114 1.77 -2.75 -1.15
C SER A 114 0.71 -2.11 -0.28
N GLY A 115 1.15 -1.35 0.74
CA GLY A 115 0.24 -0.58 1.60
C GLY A 115 -0.56 0.44 0.82
N ILE A 116 0.07 1.12 -0.15
CA ILE A 116 -0.59 2.10 -1.03
C ILE A 116 -1.71 1.43 -1.83
N ALA A 117 -1.47 0.21 -2.36
CA ALA A 117 -2.50 -0.53 -3.09
C ALA A 117 -3.71 -0.86 -2.20
N VAL A 118 -3.44 -1.30 -0.97
CA VAL A 118 -4.47 -1.60 0.04
C VAL A 118 -5.29 -0.37 0.39
N GLU A 119 -4.65 0.76 0.65
CA GLU A 119 -5.33 2.02 0.99
C GLU A 119 -6.16 2.54 -0.19
N ALA A 120 -5.62 2.48 -1.41
CA ALA A 120 -6.31 2.89 -2.62
C ALA A 120 -7.55 2.03 -2.90
N VAL A 121 -7.42 0.70 -2.80
CA VAL A 121 -8.56 -0.22 -2.95
C VAL A 121 -9.57 0.01 -1.83
N ALA A 122 -9.14 0.17 -0.58
CA ALA A 122 -10.02 0.49 0.53
C ALA A 122 -10.75 1.84 0.35
N LEU A 123 -10.25 2.75 -0.47
CA LEU A 123 -10.92 4.00 -0.85
C LEU A 123 -11.71 3.91 -2.17
N GLY A 124 -11.74 2.74 -2.80
CA GLY A 124 -12.44 2.52 -4.07
C GLY A 124 -11.81 3.26 -5.25
N LYS A 125 -10.48 3.42 -5.24
CA LYS A 125 -9.73 4.07 -6.32
C LYS A 125 -9.40 3.06 -7.43
N ILE A 126 -9.38 3.55 -8.66
CA ILE A 126 -8.95 2.75 -9.81
C ILE A 126 -7.45 2.52 -9.68
N LEU A 127 -7.00 1.27 -9.78
CA LEU A 127 -5.57 0.96 -9.81
C LEU A 127 -5.11 0.82 -11.25
N LEU A 128 -4.08 1.59 -11.61
CA LEU A 128 -3.32 1.39 -12.83
C LEU A 128 -2.01 0.69 -12.46
N SER A 129 -1.80 -0.55 -12.88
CA SER A 129 -0.68 -1.37 -12.39
C SER A 129 0.00 -2.22 -13.45
N THR A 130 1.17 -2.74 -13.12
CA THR A 130 1.84 -3.76 -13.95
C THR A 130 1.09 -5.08 -13.84
N LYS A 131 0.83 -5.75 -14.98
CA LYS A 131 0.23 -7.10 -15.01
C LYS A 131 1.05 -8.09 -14.17
N GLY A 132 0.40 -9.05 -13.54
CA GLY A 132 1.02 -10.10 -12.71
C GLY A 132 1.55 -9.62 -11.36
N THR A 133 1.24 -8.39 -10.92
CA THR A 133 1.71 -7.85 -9.64
C THR A 133 0.61 -7.81 -8.58
N PHE A 134 1.01 -7.74 -7.31
CA PHE A 134 0.06 -7.67 -6.19
C PHE A 134 -1.04 -6.59 -6.35
N PRO A 135 -0.75 -5.34 -6.79
CA PRO A 135 -1.79 -4.35 -7.06
C PRO A 135 -2.88 -4.79 -8.06
N GLU A 136 -2.52 -5.51 -9.13
CA GLU A 136 -3.49 -6.01 -10.11
C GLU A 136 -4.42 -7.04 -9.46
N PHE A 137 -3.85 -8.05 -8.79
CA PHE A 137 -4.65 -9.08 -8.13
C PHE A 137 -5.59 -8.51 -7.05
N LEU A 138 -5.14 -7.48 -6.34
CA LEU A 138 -5.91 -6.84 -5.28
C LEU A 138 -7.12 -6.05 -5.83
N SER A 139 -6.98 -5.44 -7.00
CA SER A 139 -8.02 -4.57 -7.58
C SER A 139 -9.06 -5.31 -8.42
N GLY A 140 -8.78 -6.54 -8.84
CA GLY A 140 -9.77 -7.38 -9.53
C GLY A 140 -10.33 -6.70 -10.78
N SER A 141 -11.67 -6.61 -10.88
CA SER A 141 -12.34 -5.93 -12.01
C SER A 141 -12.16 -4.42 -12.03
N GLY A 142 -11.72 -3.80 -10.92
CA GLY A 142 -11.41 -2.37 -10.84
C GLY A 142 -9.98 -2.02 -11.28
N ALA A 143 -9.22 -3.01 -11.78
CA ALA A 143 -7.85 -2.84 -12.26
C ALA A 143 -7.81 -2.41 -13.73
N ALA A 144 -6.89 -1.51 -14.05
CA ALA A 144 -6.38 -1.32 -15.40
C ALA A 144 -4.89 -1.73 -15.39
N SER A 145 -4.45 -2.55 -16.34
CA SER A 145 -3.08 -3.09 -16.28
C SER A 145 -2.41 -3.26 -17.63
N GLY A 146 -1.08 -3.17 -17.62
CA GLY A 146 -0.22 -3.41 -18.77
C GLY A 146 1.15 -3.94 -18.35
N SER A 147 1.86 -4.63 -19.25
CA SER A 147 3.24 -5.12 -18.99
C SER A 147 4.32 -4.19 -19.53
N THR A 148 3.95 -3.25 -20.39
CA THR A 148 4.87 -2.32 -21.08
C THR A 148 4.32 -0.89 -20.98
N VAL A 149 5.16 0.11 -21.26
CA VAL A 149 4.71 1.51 -21.28
C VAL A 149 3.53 1.69 -22.23
N THR A 150 3.60 1.13 -23.44
CA THR A 150 2.50 1.20 -24.41
C THR A 150 1.21 0.58 -23.91
N GLU A 151 1.28 -0.60 -23.28
CA GLU A 151 0.09 -1.25 -22.72
C GLU A 151 -0.50 -0.46 -21.54
N VAL A 152 0.35 0.10 -20.67
CA VAL A 152 -0.12 0.90 -19.54
C VAL A 152 -0.73 2.21 -20.02
N SER A 153 -0.14 2.87 -21.03
CA SER A 153 -0.73 4.06 -21.64
C SER A 153 -2.09 3.75 -22.26
N ALA A 154 -2.20 2.67 -23.04
CA ALA A 154 -3.48 2.24 -23.63
C ALA A 154 -4.52 1.90 -22.55
N ALA A 155 -4.10 1.27 -21.44
CA ALA A 155 -4.99 0.98 -20.32
C ALA A 155 -5.49 2.27 -19.64
N LEU A 156 -4.64 3.29 -19.50
CA LEU A 156 -5.05 4.58 -18.95
C LEU A 156 -5.94 5.38 -19.92
N GLU A 157 -5.68 5.33 -21.23
CA GLU A 157 -6.57 5.91 -22.24
C GLU A 157 -7.98 5.29 -22.15
N ASP A 158 -8.04 3.97 -22.02
CA ASP A 158 -9.28 3.23 -21.85
C ASP A 158 -9.99 3.56 -20.53
N VAL A 159 -9.24 3.76 -19.44
CA VAL A 159 -9.79 4.27 -18.17
C VAL A 159 -10.40 5.66 -18.35
N VAL A 160 -9.74 6.57 -19.07
CA VAL A 160 -10.29 7.91 -19.31
C VAL A 160 -11.55 7.83 -20.17
N ALA A 161 -11.54 7.03 -21.23
CA ALA A 161 -12.69 6.85 -22.12
C ALA A 161 -13.89 6.19 -21.43
N ARG A 162 -13.65 5.28 -20.47
CA ARG A 162 -14.67 4.50 -19.75
C ARG A 162 -14.66 4.77 -18.25
N PHE A 163 -14.40 6.02 -17.87
CA PHE A 163 -14.11 6.40 -16.48
C PHE A 163 -15.18 5.95 -15.48
N GLU A 164 -16.46 6.22 -15.75
CA GLU A 164 -17.55 5.86 -14.84
C GLU A 164 -17.70 4.35 -14.66
N HIS A 165 -17.35 3.55 -15.67
CA HIS A 165 -17.33 2.09 -15.56
C HIS A 165 -16.24 1.62 -14.59
N TYR A 166 -14.98 2.05 -14.80
CA TYR A 166 -13.89 1.69 -13.90
C TYR A 166 -14.09 2.21 -12.48
N ARG A 167 -14.65 3.42 -12.33
CA ARG A 167 -14.99 4.00 -11.04
C ARG A 167 -16.02 3.16 -10.28
N ALA A 168 -17.07 2.70 -10.97
CA ALA A 168 -18.08 1.85 -10.35
C ALA A 168 -17.50 0.50 -9.91
N GLU A 169 -16.68 -0.14 -10.75
CA GLU A 169 -15.99 -1.39 -10.42
C GLU A 169 -15.06 -1.21 -9.21
N ALA A 170 -14.21 -0.18 -9.23
CA ALA A 170 -13.29 0.13 -8.14
C ALA A 170 -14.04 0.41 -6.82
N ALA A 171 -15.16 1.13 -6.88
CA ALA A 171 -16.00 1.38 -5.71
C ALA A 171 -16.59 0.09 -5.12
N GLN A 172 -17.06 -0.82 -5.97
CA GLN A 172 -17.61 -2.12 -5.56
C GLN A 172 -16.53 -3.02 -4.96
N VAL A 173 -15.35 -3.08 -5.58
CA VAL A 173 -14.18 -3.81 -5.04
C VAL A 173 -13.79 -3.23 -3.69
N GLY A 174 -13.70 -1.91 -3.56
CA GLY A 174 -13.35 -1.25 -2.30
C GLY A 174 -14.36 -1.48 -1.19
N LYS A 175 -15.65 -1.49 -1.50
CA LYS A 175 -16.70 -1.87 -0.54
C LYS A 175 -16.50 -3.30 -0.04
N SER A 176 -16.36 -4.25 -0.98
CA SER A 176 -16.15 -5.66 -0.67
C SER A 176 -14.88 -5.88 0.16
N TYR A 177 -13.83 -5.12 -0.15
CA TYR A 177 -12.57 -5.14 0.59
C TYR A 177 -12.76 -4.70 2.05
N ARG A 178 -13.41 -3.55 2.30
CA ARG A 178 -13.64 -3.05 3.66
C ARG A 178 -14.52 -3.99 4.51
N GLU A 179 -15.47 -4.67 3.89
CA GLU A 179 -16.33 -5.66 4.56
C GLU A 179 -15.56 -6.94 4.95
N SER A 180 -14.61 -7.35 4.10
CA SER A 180 -13.88 -8.62 4.28
C SER A 180 -12.60 -8.48 5.12
N TYR A 181 -11.89 -7.35 4.99
CA TYR A 181 -10.55 -7.14 5.55
C TYR A 181 -10.58 -6.13 6.70
N THR A 182 -11.24 -6.52 7.80
CA THR A 182 -11.29 -5.72 9.03
C THR A 182 -10.19 -6.11 10.01
N PRO A 183 -9.81 -5.24 10.97
CA PRO A 183 -8.89 -5.61 12.05
C PRO A 183 -9.39 -6.83 12.84
N LYS A 184 -10.71 -6.94 13.03
CA LYS A 184 -11.34 -8.11 13.67
C LYS A 184 -11.10 -9.38 12.85
N ALA A 185 -11.41 -9.35 11.55
CA ALA A 185 -11.19 -10.50 10.66
C ALA A 185 -9.71 -10.92 10.61
N TYR A 186 -8.79 -9.95 10.63
CA TYR A 186 -7.36 -10.20 10.70
C TYR A 186 -6.97 -10.91 12.01
N ILE A 187 -7.38 -10.38 13.17
CA ILE A 187 -7.11 -10.99 14.48
C ILE A 187 -7.72 -12.40 14.56
N GLU A 188 -8.96 -12.58 14.11
CA GLU A 188 -9.62 -13.89 14.08
C GLU A 188 -8.86 -14.89 13.19
N SER A 189 -8.37 -14.45 12.03
CA SER A 189 -7.54 -15.29 11.14
C SER A 189 -6.22 -15.69 11.79
N MET A 190 -5.52 -14.76 12.45
CA MET A 190 -4.30 -15.07 13.21
C MET A 190 -4.57 -16.09 14.32
N LEU A 191 -5.64 -15.89 15.11
CA LEU A 191 -5.98 -16.78 16.22
C LEU A 191 -6.38 -18.19 15.75
N LYS A 192 -7.07 -18.32 14.61
CA LYS A 192 -7.38 -19.63 14.00
C LYS A 192 -6.12 -20.39 13.62
N ASN A 193 -5.16 -19.72 12.98
CA ASN A 193 -3.91 -20.36 12.54
C ASN A 193 -3.02 -20.79 13.72
N ILE A 194 -3.04 -20.05 14.83
CA ILE A 194 -2.34 -20.44 16.06
C ILE A 194 -2.94 -21.72 16.67
N ARG A 195 -4.28 -21.86 16.66
CA ARG A 195 -4.94 -23.04 17.24
C ARG A 195 -4.78 -24.31 16.40
N CYS A 196 -4.69 -24.20 15.08
CA CYS A 196 -4.45 -25.35 14.21
C CYS A 196 -3.05 -25.96 14.35
N SER A 197 -2.06 -25.23 14.89
CA SER A 197 -0.71 -25.77 15.14
C SER A 197 -0.57 -26.59 16.42
N GLU A 198 -1.63 -26.70 17.23
CA GLU A 198 -1.62 -27.45 18.51
C GLU A 198 -2.18 -28.87 18.39
N ALA A 199 -2.40 -29.40 17.17
CA ALA A 199 -2.69 -30.82 17.00
C ALA A 199 -1.51 -31.63 17.57
N PRO A 200 -1.72 -32.56 18.52
CA PRO A 200 -0.65 -33.27 19.18
C PRO A 200 -0.01 -34.23 18.18
N ASP A 201 1.10 -33.82 17.59
CA ASP A 201 2.09 -34.74 17.07
C ASP A 201 2.70 -35.42 18.29
N SER A 202 2.29 -36.66 18.56
CA SER A 202 2.61 -37.41 19.78
C SER A 202 4.10 -37.74 19.96
N ASP A 203 4.99 -37.14 19.16
CA ASP A 203 6.40 -37.46 19.10
C ASP A 203 7.33 -36.23 18.96
N ARG A 204 6.84 -35.03 19.27
CA ARG A 204 7.71 -33.83 19.31
C ARG A 204 7.72 -33.20 20.70
N SER A 205 8.80 -33.43 21.43
CA SER A 205 9.18 -32.63 22.60
C SER A 205 9.50 -31.21 22.16
N VAL A 206 8.49 -30.38 21.97
CA VAL A 206 8.63 -28.94 21.79
C VAL A 206 8.73 -28.32 23.18
N SER A 207 9.92 -27.85 23.56
CA SER A 207 10.06 -26.90 24.66
C SER A 207 9.54 -25.54 24.17
N ALA A 208 8.24 -25.32 24.32
CA ALA A 208 7.68 -23.98 24.23
C ALA A 208 8.22 -23.16 25.40
N VAL A 209 9.17 -22.27 25.14
CA VAL A 209 9.53 -21.22 26.10
C VAL A 209 8.53 -20.09 25.88
N ASP A 210 7.40 -20.15 26.57
CA ASP A 210 6.49 -19.01 26.71
C ASP A 210 7.18 -17.95 27.59
N ALA A 211 7.98 -17.09 26.96
CA ALA A 211 8.47 -15.89 27.62
C ALA A 211 7.37 -14.82 27.55
N MET A 212 6.48 -14.80 28.54
CA MET A 212 5.70 -13.60 28.82
C MET A 212 6.61 -12.60 29.54
N SER A 213 7.11 -11.61 28.81
CA SER A 213 7.69 -10.42 29.43
C SER A 213 6.65 -9.31 29.46
N VAL A 214 6.44 -8.75 30.65
CA VAL A 214 5.77 -7.47 30.81
C VAL A 214 6.86 -6.42 30.69
N THR A 215 6.83 -5.62 29.63
CA THR A 215 7.73 -4.46 29.51
C THR A 215 6.95 -3.20 29.81
N ARG A 216 7.44 -2.43 30.77
CA ARG A 216 6.91 -1.11 31.10
C ARG A 216 7.44 -0.12 30.06
N GLY A 217 6.56 0.57 29.35
CA GLY A 217 6.96 1.66 28.46
C GLY A 217 7.49 2.86 29.26
N ASP A 218 8.22 3.76 28.61
CA ASP A 218 8.74 5.00 29.22
C ASP A 218 7.63 5.91 29.78
N SER A 219 6.39 5.72 29.32
CA SER A 219 5.17 6.37 29.80
C SER A 219 4.54 5.73 31.04
N GLY A 220 5.11 4.65 31.59
CA GLY A 220 4.55 3.89 32.71
C GLY A 220 3.44 2.89 32.33
N GLU A 221 3.21 2.70 31.03
CA GLU A 221 2.18 1.78 30.50
C GLU A 221 2.66 0.32 30.50
N ASP A 222 1.79 -0.61 30.89
CA ASP A 222 2.06 -2.04 30.87
C ASP A 222 1.70 -2.65 29.50
N TYR A 223 2.71 -3.16 28.79
CA TYR A 223 2.54 -3.93 27.56
C TYR A 223 2.75 -5.41 27.86
N ARG A 224 1.84 -6.26 27.39
CA ARG A 224 2.08 -7.69 27.32
C ARG A 224 2.70 -8.00 25.97
N ALA A 225 3.96 -8.41 25.96
CA ALA A 225 4.60 -8.95 24.79
C ALA A 225 4.37 -10.47 24.76
N CYS A 226 3.72 -10.96 23.71
CA CYS A 226 3.72 -12.38 23.39
C CYS A 226 4.74 -12.60 22.28
N LEU A 227 5.85 -13.25 22.61
CA LEU A 227 6.89 -13.61 21.67
C LEU A 227 6.62 -15.03 21.19
N LYS A 228 6.14 -15.19 19.96
CA LYS A 228 5.99 -16.53 19.35
C LYS A 228 7.02 -16.71 18.24
N ARG A 229 7.85 -17.74 18.38
CA ARG A 229 8.67 -18.27 17.29
C ARG A 229 7.78 -19.16 16.43
N LEU A 230 7.48 -18.71 15.22
CA LEU A 230 6.83 -19.51 14.19
C LEU A 230 7.92 -20.08 13.29
N ARG A 231 7.94 -21.40 13.09
CA ARG A 231 8.78 -22.01 12.04
C ARG A 231 7.90 -22.27 10.81
N TYR A 232 8.32 -21.78 9.64
CA TYR A 232 7.70 -22.11 8.36
C TYR A 232 8.77 -22.54 7.37
N ARG A 233 8.66 -23.77 6.85
CA ARG A 233 9.58 -24.37 5.86
C ARG A 233 11.07 -24.14 6.19
N ASP A 234 11.48 -24.63 7.36
CA ASP A 234 12.85 -24.56 7.91
C ASP A 234 13.39 -23.17 8.27
N GLU A 235 12.61 -22.10 8.07
CA GLU A 235 12.96 -20.75 8.51
C GLU A 235 12.27 -20.41 9.83
N ALA A 236 13.04 -19.89 10.81
CA ALA A 236 12.50 -19.37 12.06
C ALA A 236 12.08 -17.90 11.88
N MET A 237 10.79 -17.63 11.98
CA MET A 237 10.24 -16.27 12.06
C MET A 237 9.86 -15.97 13.51
N ALA A 238 10.38 -14.87 14.06
CA ALA A 238 9.93 -14.36 15.35
C ALA A 238 8.95 -13.20 15.11
N GLY A 239 7.72 -13.36 15.59
CA GLY A 239 6.74 -12.27 15.65
C GLY A 239 6.57 -11.81 17.09
N VAL A 240 6.60 -10.50 17.31
CA VAL A 240 6.24 -9.89 18.60
C VAL A 240 4.89 -9.23 18.44
N LEU A 241 3.89 -9.74 19.17
CA LEU A 241 2.60 -9.06 19.31
C LEU A 241 2.61 -8.30 20.65
N LEU A 242 2.55 -6.97 20.57
CA LEU A 242 2.37 -6.11 21.74
C LEU A 242 0.88 -5.84 21.92
N VAL A 243 0.32 -6.29 23.03
CA VAL A 243 -1.06 -5.99 23.42
C VAL A 243 -1.01 -5.01 24.60
N ARG A 244 -1.61 -3.84 24.42
CA ARG A 244 -1.75 -2.85 25.50
C ARG A 244 -2.74 -3.39 26.54
N GLY A 245 -2.32 -3.49 27.79
CA GLY A 245 -3.23 -3.81 28.89
C GLY A 245 -4.17 -2.62 29.12
N GLY A 246 -5.48 -2.81 28.99
CA GLY A 246 -6.47 -1.86 29.48
C GLY A 246 -6.78 -2.19 30.94
N ASP A 247 -6.77 -1.18 31.81
CA ASP A 247 -7.16 -1.31 33.21
C ASP A 247 -8.58 -1.87 33.33
N ALA A 248 -8.71 -3.03 33.96
CA ALA A 248 -9.99 -3.56 34.41
C ALA A 248 -10.46 -2.77 35.64
N GLY A 249 -10.87 -1.52 35.45
CA GLY A 249 -11.27 -0.67 36.58
C GLY A 249 -11.56 0.78 36.21
N GLY A 250 -12.50 1.04 35.31
CA GLY A 250 -12.95 2.41 35.06
C GLY A 250 -14.18 2.45 34.15
N ALA A 251 -15.27 3.03 34.64
CA ALA A 251 -16.52 3.18 33.91
C ALA A 251 -16.31 3.97 32.61
N LEU A 252 -16.82 3.40 31.50
CA LEU A 252 -16.76 3.94 30.15
C LEU A 252 -17.59 5.23 30.03
N ASN A 253 -16.94 6.31 29.59
CA ASN A 253 -17.58 7.34 28.79
C ASN A 253 -16.58 7.94 27.80
N SER A 254 -17.06 8.19 26.57
CA SER A 254 -16.41 8.78 25.38
C SER A 254 -15.45 7.90 24.53
N ASP A 255 -16.03 7.45 23.41
CA ASP A 255 -15.53 7.55 22.04
C ASP A 255 -14.12 7.05 21.65
N VAL A 256 -14.15 5.92 20.95
CA VAL A 256 -13.18 5.35 19.98
C VAL A 256 -11.82 4.89 20.56
N PRO A 257 -11.57 3.57 20.63
CA PRO A 257 -10.22 3.07 20.88
C PRO A 257 -9.31 3.37 19.68
N ARG A 258 -8.22 4.11 19.92
CA ARG A 258 -7.12 4.24 18.97
C ARG A 258 -6.32 2.93 18.95
N TYR A 259 -6.56 2.07 17.97
CA TYR A 259 -5.66 0.97 17.66
C TYR A 259 -4.53 1.50 16.75
N GLY A 260 -3.36 1.74 17.32
CA GLY A 260 -2.13 1.89 16.56
C GLY A 260 -1.49 0.51 16.40
N VAL A 261 -1.49 -0.05 15.19
CA VAL A 261 -0.71 -1.24 14.85
C VAL A 261 0.53 -0.76 14.11
N GLY A 262 1.65 -0.61 14.81
CA GLY A 262 2.97 -0.46 14.19
C GLY A 262 3.56 -1.83 13.93
N LEU A 263 3.89 -2.15 12.68
CA LEU A 263 4.58 -3.37 12.30
C LEU A 263 6.00 -3.01 11.86
N ASP A 264 6.97 -3.17 12.77
CA ASP A 264 8.38 -3.16 12.43
C ASP A 264 8.84 -4.61 12.21
N TYR A 265 9.20 -4.94 10.97
CA TYR A 265 9.82 -6.22 10.66
C TYR A 265 11.35 -6.10 10.78
N TRP A 266 11.93 -6.85 11.71
CA TRP A 266 13.38 -7.08 11.77
C TRP A 266 13.67 -8.53 11.36
N ILE A 267 14.17 -8.73 10.15
CA ILE A 267 14.73 -10.02 9.73
C ILE A 267 16.21 -10.00 10.08
N ARG A 268 16.60 -10.63 11.20
CA ARG A 268 18.00 -10.88 11.53
C ARG A 268 18.34 -12.29 11.04
N ARG A 269 19.15 -12.40 9.97
CA ARG A 269 19.80 -13.67 9.64
C ARG A 269 20.89 -13.92 10.68
N GLU A 270 20.72 -14.93 11.51
CA GLU A 270 21.83 -15.49 12.28
C GLU A 270 22.67 -16.31 11.29
N ASN A 271 23.88 -15.82 10.97
CA ASN A 271 24.87 -16.64 10.30
C ASN A 271 25.31 -17.70 11.30
N SER A 272 25.02 -18.97 11.00
CA SER A 272 25.65 -20.10 11.68
C SER A 272 27.13 -20.12 11.31
N SER A 273 27.96 -19.55 12.16
CA SER A 273 29.36 -19.97 12.28
C SER A 273 29.36 -21.32 12.98
N ASP A 274 29.63 -22.39 12.22
CA ASP A 274 30.47 -23.52 12.63
C ASP A 274 30.46 -24.62 11.54
N SER A 275 31.52 -24.63 10.74
CA SER A 275 32.36 -25.81 10.40
C SER A 275 33.37 -25.42 9.32
#